data_AF-A0A8K0DTI1-F1
#
_entry.id   AF-A0A8K0DTI1-F1
#
_cell.length_a   1.000
_cell.length_b   1.000
_cell.length_c   1.000
_cell.angle_alpha   90.00
_cell.angle_beta   90.00
_cell.angle_gamma   90.00
#
_symmetry.space_group_name_H-M   'P 1'
#
loop_
_entity.id
_entity.type
_entity.pdbx_description
1 polymer ?
#
loop_
_entity_poly.entity_id
_entity_poly.type
_entity_poly.pdbx_seq_one_letter_code
_entity_poly.pdbx_strand_id
1 'polypeptide(L)'
;MALRVLKLPNDIIITYSFVTRSTLFSPPRSYFHKLPVRWNGAQMRSPCRSFAVVKSAKVQPPKKKRRLDEVCLERFQQYSRTFIQSWILQGKVFVDGKVVNKAGTPVSDKAVVEIMAEVPKYVCRAGHKLEAAIEKLGIDVSGKVALDSGLSTGGFTDCLLQYGASFVYGVDVGYGQVADKIRRDERVCVIERTNLRYLSELPQKVDLVTLDLSFISILLVMPAVVKVMKEGATLVTLVKPQFEARRSQVGSGGIVRDPLVHQEVLEKIIKGVENFGFRSQGWIESPLKGVEGNTEFLVYFIRSDGQNAE
;
A
#
# COMPACT_ATOMS: atom_id res chain seq x y z
N MET A 1 -60.63 4.07 -1.64
CA MET A 1 -60.57 3.39 -2.95
C MET A 1 -59.19 3.61 -3.55
N ALA A 2 -58.61 2.56 -4.13
CA ALA A 2 -57.36 2.51 -4.91
C ALA A 2 -56.02 2.66 -4.16
N LEU A 3 -55.58 1.55 -3.57
CA LEU A 3 -54.17 1.14 -3.57
C LEU A 3 -53.76 0.83 -5.02
N ARG A 4 -52.69 1.46 -5.51
CA ARG A 4 -51.98 0.98 -6.71
C ARG A 4 -50.46 1.11 -6.52
N VAL A 5 -49.88 -0.06 -6.28
CA VAL A 5 -48.46 -0.39 -6.34
C VAL A 5 -48.08 -0.68 -7.80
N LEU A 6 -47.03 -0.02 -8.29
CA LEU A 6 -46.26 -0.28 -9.52
C LEU A 6 -44.85 0.29 -9.21
N LYS A 7 -43.68 -0.31 -9.50
CA LYS A 7 -43.28 -1.40 -10.39
C LYS A 7 -41.80 -1.71 -10.04
N LEU A 8 -41.41 -2.97 -9.91
CA LEU A 8 -40.03 -3.45 -10.14
C LEU A 8 -40.14 -4.70 -11.01
N PRO A 9 -39.25 -4.87 -12.01
CA PRO A 9 -38.45 -6.09 -11.99
C PRO A 9 -37.02 -5.89 -12.53
N ASN A 10 -36.07 -6.65 -12.01
CA ASN A 10 -35.19 -7.51 -12.82
C ASN A 10 -34.21 -8.28 -11.90
N ASP A 11 -34.59 -9.52 -11.60
CA ASP A 11 -33.67 -10.60 -11.25
C ASP A 11 -33.07 -11.18 -12.53
N ILE A 12 -31.74 -11.33 -12.61
CA ILE A 12 -31.10 -12.22 -13.58
C ILE A 12 -30.22 -13.21 -12.83
N ILE A 13 -30.71 -14.45 -12.87
CA ILE A 13 -30.08 -15.70 -12.44
C ILE A 13 -29.04 -16.09 -13.50
N ILE A 14 -27.81 -16.37 -13.09
CA ILE A 14 -26.76 -16.93 -13.97
C ILE A 14 -26.81 -18.46 -13.87
N THR A 15 -27.33 -19.12 -14.89
CA THR A 15 -27.25 -20.57 -15.08
C THR A 15 -25.95 -20.95 -15.80
N TYR A 16 -25.19 -21.87 -15.20
CA TYR A 16 -24.02 -22.52 -15.81
C TYR A 16 -24.48 -23.65 -16.77
N SER A 17 -24.00 -23.64 -18.01
CA SER A 17 -24.15 -24.77 -18.93
C SER A 17 -22.79 -25.39 -19.26
N PHE A 18 -22.56 -26.59 -18.72
CA PHE A 18 -21.57 -27.54 -19.23
C PHE A 18 -22.02 -28.09 -20.58
N VAL A 19 -21.13 -28.13 -21.57
CA VAL A 19 -21.32 -28.94 -22.78
C VAL A 19 -20.11 -29.85 -22.96
N THR A 20 -20.40 -31.15 -23.06
CA THR A 20 -19.47 -32.22 -23.39
C THR A 20 -19.80 -32.78 -24.77
N ARG A 21 -18.79 -33.46 -25.35
CA ARG A 21 -18.83 -34.50 -26.39
C ARG A 21 -18.81 -34.13 -27.88
N SER A 22 -17.62 -34.33 -28.45
CA SER A 22 -17.25 -35.38 -29.41
C SER A 22 -17.94 -35.48 -30.79
N THR A 23 -17.10 -35.42 -31.83
CA THR A 23 -16.90 -36.39 -32.95
C THR A 23 -16.88 -35.78 -34.36
N LEU A 24 -15.80 -36.18 -35.07
CA LEU A 24 -15.69 -36.59 -36.48
C LEU A 24 -15.41 -35.58 -37.63
N PHE A 25 -14.55 -36.09 -38.53
CA PHE A 25 -14.32 -35.79 -39.96
C PHE A 25 -13.13 -34.91 -40.43
N SER A 26 -12.03 -35.63 -40.70
CA SER A 26 -11.18 -35.72 -41.92
C SER A 26 -10.18 -34.63 -42.36
N PRO A 27 -8.98 -35.04 -42.86
CA PRO A 27 -7.85 -34.16 -43.23
C PRO A 27 -7.67 -34.00 -44.76
N PRO A 28 -6.77 -33.11 -45.24
CA PRO A 28 -6.25 -33.19 -46.59
C PRO A 28 -4.88 -33.89 -46.67
N ARG A 29 -4.74 -34.69 -47.74
CA ARG A 29 -3.54 -35.37 -48.24
C ARG A 29 -2.51 -34.37 -48.78
N SER A 30 -1.22 -34.67 -48.57
CA SER A 30 -0.20 -34.39 -49.59
C SER A 30 0.83 -35.52 -49.63
N TYR A 31 1.09 -35.94 -50.87
CA TYR A 31 1.93 -37.03 -51.33
C TYR A 31 3.40 -36.85 -50.98
N PHE A 32 4.15 -37.92 -50.70
CA PHE A 32 5.51 -38.12 -51.24
C PHE A 32 5.93 -39.60 -51.22
N HIS A 33 6.74 -39.94 -52.21
CA HIS A 33 6.99 -41.26 -52.80
C HIS A 33 7.73 -42.29 -51.93
N LYS A 34 7.37 -43.56 -52.11
CA LYS A 34 8.16 -44.74 -51.71
C LYS A 34 9.29 -44.97 -52.73
N LEU A 35 10.52 -45.10 -52.26
CA LEU A 35 11.63 -45.78 -52.95
C LEU A 35 12.14 -46.92 -52.04
N PRO A 36 12.53 -48.08 -52.60
CA PRO A 36 13.02 -49.21 -51.81
C PRO A 36 14.53 -49.05 -51.59
N VAL A 37 15.00 -49.14 -50.34
CA VAL A 37 16.43 -49.23 -50.06
C VAL A 37 16.75 -50.51 -49.30
N ARG A 38 17.74 -51.17 -49.86
CA ARG A 38 18.29 -52.51 -49.62
C ARG A 38 19.06 -52.55 -48.30
N TRP A 39 18.84 -53.57 -47.50
CA TRP A 39 19.59 -53.82 -46.27
C TRP A 39 20.99 -54.35 -46.61
N ASN A 40 22.03 -53.65 -46.17
CA ASN A 40 23.37 -54.21 -46.03
C ASN A 40 23.75 -54.17 -44.55
N GLY A 41 24.01 -55.36 -43.99
CA GLY A 41 24.40 -55.53 -42.60
C GLY A 41 25.80 -54.99 -42.34
N ALA A 42 25.94 -54.25 -41.24
CA ALA A 42 27.21 -54.01 -40.59
C ALA A 42 27.05 -54.33 -39.11
N GLN A 43 27.80 -55.33 -38.64
CA GLN A 43 27.93 -55.69 -37.23
C GLN A 43 28.51 -54.51 -36.44
N MET A 44 27.74 -53.92 -35.53
CA MET A 44 28.27 -53.10 -34.44
C MET A 44 28.33 -53.93 -33.16
N ARG A 45 29.55 -54.14 -32.67
CA ARG A 45 29.81 -54.73 -31.35
C ARG A 45 29.34 -53.75 -30.26
N SER A 46 28.39 -54.17 -29.44
CA SER A 46 27.96 -53.44 -28.24
C SER A 46 28.77 -53.93 -27.02
N PRO A 47 29.43 -53.07 -26.24
CA PRO A 47 29.97 -53.47 -24.95
C PRO A 47 28.85 -53.45 -23.91
N CYS A 48 28.67 -54.59 -23.23
CA CYS A 48 27.75 -54.76 -22.11
C CYS A 48 28.15 -53.83 -20.96
N ARG A 49 27.39 -52.76 -20.71
CA ARG A 49 27.50 -51.96 -19.48
C ARG A 49 26.51 -52.52 -18.46
N SER A 50 27.05 -53.09 -17.39
CA SER A 50 26.28 -53.46 -16.20
C SER A 50 25.63 -52.21 -15.61
N PHE A 51 24.30 -52.20 -15.52
CA PHE A 51 23.56 -51.17 -14.80
C PHE A 51 23.55 -51.53 -13.31
N ALA A 52 24.23 -50.72 -12.49
CA ALA A 52 24.05 -50.75 -11.05
C ALA A 52 22.63 -50.27 -10.71
N VAL A 53 21.84 -51.14 -10.07
CA VAL A 53 20.51 -50.79 -9.54
C VAL A 53 20.71 -49.91 -8.32
N VAL A 54 20.46 -48.61 -8.47
CA VAL A 54 20.38 -47.67 -7.34
C VAL A 54 19.12 -48.01 -6.55
N LYS A 55 19.28 -48.42 -5.27
CA LYS A 55 18.17 -48.59 -4.33
C LYS A 55 17.34 -47.31 -4.32
N SER A 56 16.02 -47.45 -4.50
CA SER A 56 15.06 -46.35 -4.43
C SER A 56 15.08 -45.74 -3.02
N ALA A 57 15.91 -44.71 -2.84
CA ALA A 57 15.80 -43.84 -1.68
C ALA A 57 14.49 -43.08 -1.82
N LYS A 58 13.63 -43.12 -0.80
CA LYS A 58 12.42 -42.29 -0.71
C LYS A 58 12.83 -40.84 -0.93
N VAL A 59 12.55 -40.30 -2.11
CA VAL A 59 12.65 -38.87 -2.39
C VAL A 59 11.56 -38.21 -1.55
N GLN A 60 11.94 -37.68 -0.37
CA GLN A 60 11.05 -36.80 0.36
C GLN A 60 10.86 -35.54 -0.50
N PRO A 61 9.61 -35.13 -0.81
CA PRO A 61 9.40 -33.87 -1.50
C PRO A 61 10.08 -32.76 -0.67
N PRO A 62 10.78 -31.81 -1.30
CA PRO A 62 11.49 -30.78 -0.58
C PRO A 62 10.51 -30.10 0.37
N LYS A 63 10.84 -30.06 1.68
CA LYS A 63 10.08 -29.28 2.65
C LYS A 63 9.97 -27.87 2.08
N LYS A 64 8.76 -27.43 1.76
CA LYS A 64 8.51 -26.07 1.26
C LYS A 64 9.04 -25.12 2.33
N LYS A 65 10.19 -24.51 2.05
CA LYS A 65 10.81 -23.51 2.91
C LYS A 65 10.46 -22.15 2.31
N ARG A 66 10.00 -21.25 3.16
CA ARG A 66 9.56 -19.91 2.81
C ARG A 66 10.34 -18.88 3.61
N ARG A 67 10.35 -17.63 3.16
CA ARG A 67 11.07 -16.59 3.89
C ARG A 67 10.39 -16.34 5.23
N LEU A 68 11.18 -16.13 6.28
CA LEU A 68 10.68 -15.86 7.62
C LEU A 68 9.71 -14.67 7.64
N ASP A 69 10.00 -13.58 6.94
CA ASP A 69 9.10 -12.43 6.89
C ASP A 69 7.73 -12.74 6.26
N GLU A 70 7.69 -13.57 5.22
CA GLU A 70 6.45 -14.06 4.62
C GLU A 70 5.66 -14.97 5.57
N VAL A 71 6.34 -15.90 6.25
CA VAL A 71 5.71 -16.79 7.25
C VAL A 71 5.14 -15.97 8.40
N CYS A 72 5.88 -14.98 8.88
CA CYS A 72 5.41 -14.06 9.91
C CYS A 72 4.20 -13.25 9.45
N LEU A 73 4.20 -12.74 8.21
CA LEU A 73 3.07 -11.97 7.68
C LEU A 73 1.78 -12.78 7.63
N GLU A 74 1.87 -14.06 7.27
CA GLU A 74 0.69 -14.93 7.22
C GLU A 74 0.16 -15.30 8.60
N ARG A 75 1.05 -15.50 9.58
CA ARG A 75 0.68 -15.91 10.94
C ARG A 75 0.30 -14.74 11.84
N PHE A 76 0.90 -13.58 11.61
CA PHE A 76 0.73 -12.36 12.41
C PHE A 76 0.24 -11.20 11.53
N GLN A 77 -0.88 -11.43 10.85
CA GLN A 77 -1.50 -10.51 9.89
C GLN A 77 -1.77 -9.11 10.46
N GLN A 78 -1.96 -9.01 11.77
CA GLN A 78 -2.17 -7.72 12.45
C GLN A 78 -0.97 -6.77 12.35
N TYR A 79 0.23 -7.25 12.03
CA TYR A 79 1.44 -6.44 11.95
C TYR A 79 1.85 -6.15 10.51
N SER A 80 2.35 -4.95 10.26
CA SER A 80 2.89 -4.58 8.96
C SER A 80 4.21 -5.33 8.66
N ARG A 81 4.48 -5.54 7.37
CA ARG A 81 5.75 -6.12 6.89
C ARG A 81 6.95 -5.40 7.46
N THR A 82 6.88 -4.07 7.56
CA THR A 82 7.96 -3.22 8.07
C THR A 82 8.27 -3.52 9.53
N PHE A 83 7.27 -3.73 10.39
CA PHE A 83 7.54 -4.12 11.78
C PHE A 83 8.10 -5.52 11.89
N ILE A 84 7.52 -6.48 11.17
CA ILE A 84 8.04 -7.86 11.16
C ILE A 84 9.52 -7.86 10.76
N GLN A 85 9.87 -7.18 9.68
CA GLN A 85 11.27 -7.08 9.25
C GLN A 85 12.15 -6.35 10.26
N SER A 86 11.64 -5.30 10.91
CA SER A 86 12.36 -4.58 11.97
C SER A 86 12.62 -5.45 13.20
N TRP A 87 11.62 -6.20 13.67
CA TRP A 87 11.75 -7.10 14.82
C TRP A 87 12.68 -8.26 14.54
N ILE A 88 12.64 -8.81 13.32
CA ILE A 88 13.63 -9.79 12.88
C ILE A 88 15.03 -9.18 13.02
N LEU A 89 15.28 -8.01 12.41
CA LEU A 89 16.59 -7.35 12.50
C LEU A 89 17.03 -7.05 13.94
N GLN A 90 16.09 -6.73 14.83
CA GLN A 90 16.34 -6.48 16.26
C GLN A 90 16.54 -7.77 17.09
N GLY A 91 16.44 -8.96 16.49
CA GLY A 91 16.57 -10.22 17.20
C GLY A 91 15.37 -10.57 18.09
N LYS A 92 14.20 -9.99 17.81
CA LYS A 92 12.96 -10.20 18.56
C LYS A 92 12.10 -11.34 18.03
N VAL A 93 12.55 -12.03 16.98
CA VAL A 93 11.83 -13.15 16.36
C VAL A 93 12.60 -14.45 16.57
N PHE A 94 11.90 -15.45 17.08
CA PHE A 94 12.41 -16.77 17.37
C PHE A 94 11.83 -17.80 16.40
N VAL A 95 12.67 -18.71 15.93
CA VAL A 95 12.28 -19.86 15.11
C VAL A 95 12.80 -21.11 15.80
N ASP A 96 11.90 -22.00 16.20
CA ASP A 96 12.21 -23.21 16.98
C ASP A 96 13.11 -22.90 18.20
N GLY A 97 12.77 -21.84 18.93
CA GLY A 97 13.48 -21.38 20.14
C GLY A 97 14.79 -20.63 19.90
N LYS A 98 15.17 -20.34 18.64
CA LYS A 98 16.42 -19.62 18.31
C LYS A 98 16.13 -18.27 17.69
N VAL A 99 16.87 -17.24 18.10
CA VAL A 99 16.81 -15.90 17.49
C VAL A 99 17.22 -15.98 16.02
N VAL A 100 16.38 -15.43 15.14
CA VAL A 100 16.69 -15.27 13.71
C VAL A 100 16.62 -13.79 13.36
N ASN A 101 17.72 -13.25 12.83
CA ASN A 101 17.88 -11.83 12.56
C ASN A 101 17.84 -11.42 11.08
N LYS A 102 17.52 -12.37 10.19
CA LYS A 102 17.45 -12.14 8.75
C LYS A 102 16.08 -12.50 8.19
N ALA A 103 15.39 -11.50 7.64
CA ALA A 103 14.02 -11.63 7.12
C ALA A 103 13.89 -12.70 6.03
N GLY A 104 14.88 -12.80 5.15
CA GLY A 104 14.91 -13.79 4.06
C GLY A 104 15.35 -15.19 4.49
N THR A 105 15.47 -15.49 5.79
CA THR A 105 15.87 -16.83 6.25
C THR A 105 14.83 -17.86 5.84
N PRO A 106 15.20 -18.95 5.16
CA PRO A 106 14.26 -19.98 4.74
C PRO A 106 13.83 -20.83 5.94
N VAL A 107 12.56 -20.73 6.30
CA VAL A 107 11.92 -21.39 7.44
C VAL A 107 10.93 -22.44 6.94
N SER A 108 10.85 -23.57 7.63
CA SER A 108 9.87 -24.62 7.31
C SER A 108 8.46 -24.15 7.68
N ASP A 109 7.46 -24.51 6.87
CA ASP A 109 6.05 -24.23 7.22
C ASP A 109 5.61 -24.80 8.58
N LYS A 110 6.31 -25.82 9.10
CA LYS A 110 6.07 -26.45 10.41
C LYS A 110 6.86 -25.84 11.57
N ALA A 111 7.77 -24.90 11.31
CA ALA A 111 8.57 -24.29 12.36
C ALA A 111 7.68 -23.50 13.32
N VAL A 112 8.01 -23.51 14.61
CA VAL A 112 7.36 -22.65 15.60
C VAL A 112 8.01 -21.27 15.49
N VAL A 113 7.18 -20.24 15.27
CA VAL A 113 7.65 -18.86 15.12
C VAL A 113 7.00 -18.02 16.20
N GLU A 114 7.82 -17.32 16.98
CA GLU A 114 7.38 -16.48 18.09
C GLU A 114 7.98 -15.08 17.94
N ILE A 115 7.19 -14.05 18.25
CA ILE A 115 7.62 -12.65 18.21
C ILE A 115 7.58 -12.10 19.64
N MET A 116 8.74 -11.82 20.22
CA MET A 116 8.89 -11.19 21.53
C MET A 116 9.18 -9.70 21.34
N ALA A 117 8.16 -8.95 20.91
CA ALA A 117 8.25 -7.52 20.69
C ALA A 117 7.05 -6.77 21.26
N GLU A 118 7.31 -5.55 21.74
CA GLU A 118 6.24 -4.62 22.10
C GLU A 118 5.44 -4.23 20.86
N VAL A 119 4.12 -4.28 20.99
CA VAL A 119 3.20 -3.91 19.92
C VAL A 119 3.25 -2.39 19.74
N PRO A 120 3.53 -1.87 18.54
CA PRO A 120 3.63 -0.44 18.31
C PRO A 120 2.23 0.18 18.31
N LYS A 121 2.12 1.44 18.74
CA LYS A 121 0.84 2.17 18.77
C LYS A 121 0.16 2.23 17.39
N TYR A 122 0.94 2.47 16.34
CA TYR A 122 0.45 2.61 14.96
C TYR A 122 1.05 1.55 14.03
N VAL A 123 0.36 1.17 12.95
CA VAL A 123 0.84 0.20 11.93
C VAL A 123 2.14 0.59 11.22
N CYS A 124 2.54 1.86 11.26
CA CYS A 124 3.87 2.32 10.89
C CYS A 124 4.23 3.61 11.63
N ARG A 125 5.53 3.96 11.62
CA ARG A 125 6.07 5.13 12.33
C ARG A 125 5.44 6.46 11.90
N ALA A 126 4.89 6.55 10.69
CA ALA A 126 4.28 7.78 10.18
C ALA A 126 3.11 8.25 11.08
N GLY A 127 2.38 7.35 11.74
CA GLY A 127 1.30 7.74 12.67
C GLY A 127 1.75 8.73 13.75
N HIS A 128 2.99 8.61 14.24
CA HIS A 128 3.54 9.55 15.22
C HIS A 128 3.74 10.98 14.68
N LYS A 129 3.86 11.15 13.36
CA LYS A 129 3.95 12.49 12.76
C LYS A 129 2.61 13.21 12.85
N LEU A 130 1.53 12.53 12.48
CA LEU A 130 0.19 13.08 12.54
C LEU A 130 -0.26 13.30 13.99
N GLU A 131 0.02 12.35 14.87
CA GLU A 131 -0.19 12.49 16.33
C GLU A 131 0.44 13.78 16.86
N ALA A 132 1.71 14.04 16.55
CA ALA A 132 2.37 15.25 17.01
C ALA A 132 1.70 16.53 16.48
N ALA A 133 1.18 16.52 15.24
CA ALA A 133 0.43 17.66 14.72
C ALA A 133 -0.92 17.81 15.43
N ILE A 134 -1.65 16.72 15.65
CA ILE A 134 -2.94 16.74 16.36
C ILE A 134 -2.78 17.33 17.75
N GLU A 135 -1.81 16.84 18.52
CA GLU A 135 -1.59 17.27 19.90
C GLU A 135 -1.06 18.69 20.01
N LYS A 136 -0.05 19.06 19.19
CA LYS A 136 0.61 20.37 19.30
C LYS A 136 -0.19 21.50 18.67
N LEU A 137 -0.98 21.21 17.64
CA LEU A 137 -1.78 22.22 16.91
C LEU A 137 -3.26 22.18 17.31
N GLY A 138 -3.66 21.32 18.24
CA GLY A 138 -5.03 21.24 18.77
C GLY A 138 -6.06 20.84 17.72
N ILE A 139 -5.71 19.91 16.83
CA ILE A 139 -6.59 19.50 15.73
C ILE A 139 -7.65 18.54 16.28
N ASP A 140 -8.92 18.92 16.15
CA ASP A 140 -10.01 18.01 16.48
C ASP A 140 -10.20 16.98 15.34
N VAL A 141 -10.23 15.69 15.69
CA VAL A 141 -10.46 14.57 14.76
C VAL A 141 -11.74 13.81 15.11
N SER A 142 -12.28 14.01 16.31
CA SER A 142 -13.35 13.18 16.85
C SER A 142 -14.63 13.31 16.01
N GLY A 143 -15.21 12.17 15.62
CA GLY A 143 -16.42 12.10 14.82
C GLY A 143 -16.27 12.53 13.35
N LYS A 144 -15.10 13.01 12.92
CA LYS A 144 -14.88 13.52 11.56
C LYS A 144 -14.76 12.41 10.52
N VAL A 145 -15.30 12.65 9.33
CA VAL A 145 -14.99 11.86 8.13
C VAL A 145 -13.71 12.39 7.53
N ALA A 146 -12.70 11.54 7.36
CA ALA A 146 -11.40 11.94 6.88
C ALA A 146 -11.06 11.35 5.50
N LEU A 147 -10.16 12.02 4.78
CA LEU A 147 -9.43 11.48 3.64
C LEU A 147 -7.94 11.44 3.99
N ASP A 148 -7.35 10.25 3.98
CA ASP A 148 -5.91 10.06 4.07
C ASP A 148 -5.32 9.86 2.66
N SER A 149 -4.58 10.86 2.18
CA SER A 149 -3.97 10.83 0.86
C SER A 149 -2.48 10.51 0.92
N GLY A 150 -2.11 9.37 0.34
CA GLY A 150 -0.82 8.73 0.56
C GLY A 150 -0.88 7.64 1.64
N LEU A 151 -1.97 6.85 1.64
CA LEU A 151 -2.28 5.84 2.65
C LEU A 151 -1.08 4.92 2.98
N SER A 152 -0.34 4.46 1.96
CA SER A 152 0.82 3.55 2.08
C SER A 152 0.51 2.34 2.99
N THR A 153 1.23 2.16 4.10
CA THR A 153 0.94 1.11 5.10
C THR A 153 -0.32 1.41 5.92
N GLY A 154 -0.74 2.67 6.02
CA GLY A 154 -1.92 3.14 6.76
C GLY A 154 -1.61 3.84 8.09
N GLY A 155 -0.42 4.42 8.25
CA GLY A 155 0.01 5.02 9.53
C GLY A 155 -0.82 6.23 9.96
N PHE A 156 -1.14 7.14 9.03
CA PHE A 156 -1.99 8.30 9.30
C PHE A 156 -3.43 7.87 9.53
N THR A 157 -3.97 6.98 8.69
CA THR A 157 -5.27 6.36 8.92
C THR A 157 -5.40 5.72 10.30
N ASP A 158 -4.41 4.92 10.76
CA ASP A 158 -4.44 4.33 12.11
C ASP A 158 -4.48 5.41 13.21
N CYS A 159 -3.72 6.49 13.03
CA CYS A 159 -3.76 7.64 13.93
C CYS A 159 -5.14 8.31 13.93
N LEU A 160 -5.71 8.62 12.78
CA LEU A 160 -7.06 9.20 12.66
C LEU A 160 -8.12 8.35 13.37
N LEU A 161 -8.11 7.04 13.15
CA LEU A 161 -9.05 6.11 13.78
C LEU A 161 -8.91 6.06 15.30
N GLN A 162 -7.67 6.14 15.83
CA GLN A 162 -7.39 6.17 17.27
C GLN A 162 -7.78 7.50 17.92
N TYR A 163 -7.71 8.60 17.18
CA TYR A 163 -8.19 9.93 17.62
C TYR A 163 -9.69 10.15 17.36
N GLY A 164 -10.42 9.10 16.97
CA GLY A 164 -11.88 9.10 16.94
C GLY A 164 -12.52 9.51 15.62
N ALA A 165 -11.79 9.49 14.50
CA ALA A 165 -12.40 9.64 13.19
C ALA A 165 -13.54 8.61 13.00
N SER A 166 -14.68 9.07 12.50
CA SER A 166 -15.85 8.22 12.29
C SER A 166 -15.71 7.34 11.05
N PHE A 167 -15.00 7.84 10.03
CA PHE A 167 -14.72 7.14 8.78
C PHE A 167 -13.47 7.70 8.10
N VAL A 168 -12.72 6.87 7.37
CA VAL A 168 -11.53 7.28 6.61
C VAL A 168 -11.56 6.72 5.19
N TYR A 169 -11.51 7.60 4.19
CA TYR A 169 -11.14 7.23 2.83
C TYR A 169 -9.62 7.23 2.71
N GLY A 170 -9.01 6.08 2.43
CA GLY A 170 -7.56 5.98 2.24
C GLY A 170 -7.21 5.87 0.78
N VAL A 171 -6.59 6.90 0.19
CA VAL A 171 -6.21 6.93 -1.23
C VAL A 171 -4.71 6.69 -1.38
N ASP A 172 -4.34 5.78 -2.28
CA ASP A 172 -2.94 5.55 -2.65
C ASP A 172 -2.78 5.22 -4.13
N VAL A 173 -1.63 5.60 -4.70
CA VAL A 173 -1.24 5.22 -6.06
C VAL A 173 -0.69 3.78 -6.13
N GLY A 174 -0.16 3.28 -5.02
CA GLY A 174 0.35 1.95 -4.84
C GLY A 174 -0.75 0.90 -4.70
N TYR A 175 -0.31 -0.34 -4.50
CA TYR A 175 -1.18 -1.50 -4.33
C TYR A 175 -0.54 -2.53 -3.40
N GLY A 176 -1.34 -3.12 -2.50
CA GLY A 176 -0.93 -4.23 -1.65
C GLY A 176 0.01 -3.84 -0.51
N GLN A 177 0.04 -2.57 -0.13
CA GLN A 177 0.92 -2.06 0.94
C GLN A 177 0.19 -1.84 2.27
N VAL A 178 -1.12 -1.63 2.22
CA VAL A 178 -1.97 -1.35 3.39
C VAL A 178 -1.95 -2.53 4.36
N ALA A 179 -1.69 -2.26 5.63
CA ALA A 179 -1.69 -3.28 6.68
C ALA A 179 -3.08 -3.90 6.87
N ASP A 180 -3.16 -5.20 7.20
CA ASP A 180 -4.44 -5.91 7.30
C ASP A 180 -5.34 -5.32 8.40
N LYS A 181 -4.76 -4.80 9.49
CA LYS A 181 -5.50 -4.06 10.54
C LYS A 181 -6.34 -2.93 9.93
N ILE A 182 -5.76 -2.17 9.01
CA ILE A 182 -6.41 -1.03 8.37
C ILE A 182 -7.37 -1.49 7.28
N ARG A 183 -6.98 -2.49 6.49
CA ARG A 183 -7.80 -3.04 5.41
C ARG A 183 -9.11 -3.68 5.90
N ARG A 184 -9.13 -4.20 7.13
CA ARG A 184 -10.28 -4.87 7.74
C ARG A 184 -11.13 -3.97 8.64
N ASP A 185 -10.71 -2.74 8.92
CA ASP A 185 -11.50 -1.83 9.74
C ASP A 185 -12.71 -1.33 8.93
N GLU A 186 -13.92 -1.55 9.44
CA GLU A 186 -15.18 -1.21 8.76
C GLU A 186 -15.34 0.31 8.55
N ARG A 187 -14.59 1.12 9.30
CA ARG A 187 -14.57 2.57 9.15
C ARG A 187 -13.61 3.04 8.05
N VAL A 188 -12.97 2.12 7.31
CA VAL A 188 -11.99 2.47 6.28
C VAL A 188 -12.45 2.01 4.90
N CYS A 189 -12.42 2.93 3.94
CA CYS A 189 -12.54 2.62 2.52
C CYS A 189 -11.18 2.79 1.85
N VAL A 190 -10.56 1.68 1.44
CA VAL A 190 -9.27 1.67 0.75
C VAL A 190 -9.48 1.86 -0.75
N ILE A 191 -8.87 2.91 -1.30
CA ILE A 191 -8.92 3.31 -2.71
C ILE A 191 -7.48 3.29 -3.27
N GLU A 192 -7.01 2.09 -3.60
CA GLU A 192 -5.67 1.87 -4.19
C GLU A 192 -5.64 2.18 -5.69
N ARG A 193 -4.43 2.25 -6.27
CA ARG A 193 -4.18 2.56 -7.68
C ARG A 193 -4.84 3.86 -8.17
N THR A 194 -5.04 4.80 -7.26
CA THR A 194 -5.74 6.06 -7.53
C THR A 194 -4.82 7.23 -7.24
N ASN A 195 -4.61 8.07 -8.25
CA ASN A 195 -3.84 9.29 -8.08
C ASN A 195 -4.77 10.39 -7.60
N LEU A 196 -4.51 10.92 -6.39
CA LEU A 196 -5.30 12.00 -5.78
C LEU A 196 -5.54 13.17 -6.72
N ARG A 197 -4.56 13.53 -7.56
CA ARG A 197 -4.68 14.65 -8.50
C ARG A 197 -5.90 14.55 -9.41
N TYR A 198 -6.34 13.33 -9.71
CA TYR A 198 -7.46 13.04 -10.60
C TYR A 198 -8.70 12.55 -9.86
N LEU A 199 -8.70 12.56 -8.53
CA LEU A 199 -9.88 12.22 -7.73
C LEU A 199 -10.93 13.33 -7.90
N SER A 200 -12.06 13.01 -8.53
CA SER A 200 -13.14 13.96 -8.81
C SER A 200 -14.16 14.04 -7.68
N GLU A 201 -14.46 12.90 -7.06
CA GLU A 201 -15.52 12.76 -6.06
C GLU A 201 -15.20 11.66 -5.05
N LEU A 202 -15.86 11.74 -3.91
CA LEU A 202 -15.96 10.70 -2.89
C LEU A 202 -17.45 10.46 -2.60
N PRO A 203 -17.85 9.30 -2.06
CA PRO A 203 -19.26 9.02 -1.73
C PRO A 203 -19.89 10.08 -0.81
N GLN A 204 -19.09 10.74 0.02
CA GLN A 204 -19.47 11.95 0.75
C GLN A 204 -18.27 12.88 0.86
N LYS A 205 -18.53 14.17 1.05
CA LYS A 205 -17.47 15.14 1.35
C LYS A 205 -16.88 14.90 2.75
N VAL A 206 -15.61 15.23 2.92
CA VAL A 206 -14.84 14.99 4.15
C VAL A 206 -14.66 16.25 4.99
N ASP A 207 -14.56 16.07 6.30
CA ASP A 207 -14.31 17.10 7.32
C ASP A 207 -12.81 17.33 7.56
N LEU A 208 -11.98 16.35 7.22
CA LEU A 208 -10.54 16.38 7.44
C LEU A 208 -9.80 15.74 6.26
N VAL A 209 -8.70 16.35 5.80
CA VAL A 209 -7.79 15.76 4.81
C VAL A 209 -6.38 15.73 5.38
N THR A 210 -5.70 14.59 5.24
CA THR A 210 -4.25 14.48 5.44
C THR A 210 -3.53 14.26 4.12
N LEU A 211 -2.42 14.98 3.89
CA LEU A 211 -1.57 14.81 2.72
C LEU A 211 -0.17 14.34 3.14
N ASP A 212 0.15 13.07 2.92
CA ASP A 212 1.50 12.50 3.04
C ASP A 212 1.97 11.99 1.66
N LEU A 213 2.25 12.93 0.76
CA LEU A 213 2.57 12.62 -0.63
C LEU A 213 4.08 12.62 -0.86
N SER A 214 4.54 11.84 -1.85
CA SER A 214 5.94 11.82 -2.28
C SER A 214 6.01 12.02 -3.80
N PHE A 215 7.09 12.64 -4.28
CA PHE A 215 7.34 12.89 -5.71
C PHE A 215 6.33 13.82 -6.41
N ILE A 216 5.47 14.50 -5.67
CA ILE A 216 4.52 15.49 -6.18
C ILE A 216 4.45 16.67 -5.21
N SER A 217 4.30 17.87 -5.76
CA SER A 217 4.04 19.07 -4.95
C SER A 217 2.61 19.07 -4.42
N ILE A 218 2.44 19.49 -3.17
CA ILE A 218 1.14 19.66 -2.51
C ILE A 218 0.21 20.56 -3.35
N LEU A 219 0.76 21.63 -3.93
CA LEU A 219 -0.04 22.61 -4.69
C LEU A 219 -0.71 21.99 -5.93
N LEU A 220 -0.14 20.92 -6.49
CA LEU A 220 -0.69 20.25 -7.68
C LEU A 220 -1.93 19.40 -7.37
N VAL A 221 -2.13 19.00 -6.11
CA VAL A 221 -3.29 18.19 -5.70
C VAL A 221 -4.42 19.01 -5.10
N MET A 222 -4.16 20.26 -4.73
CA MET A 222 -5.16 21.15 -4.11
C MET A 222 -6.48 21.28 -4.89
N PRO A 223 -6.50 21.35 -6.24
CA PRO A 223 -7.77 21.39 -6.97
C PRO A 223 -8.67 20.17 -6.73
N ALA A 224 -8.09 18.98 -6.52
CA ALA A 224 -8.86 17.77 -6.20
C ALA A 224 -9.31 17.79 -4.73
N VAL A 225 -8.42 18.19 -3.83
CA VAL A 225 -8.68 18.32 -2.38
C VAL A 225 -9.87 19.24 -2.12
N VAL A 226 -9.93 20.42 -2.74
CA VAL A 226 -11.03 21.39 -2.59
C VAL A 226 -12.39 20.79 -2.98
N LYS A 227 -12.44 19.94 -4.01
CA LYS A 227 -13.70 19.34 -4.51
C LYS A 227 -14.30 18.36 -3.51
N VAL A 228 -13.47 17.59 -2.82
CA VAL A 228 -13.90 16.52 -1.92
C VAL A 228 -14.06 16.98 -0.46
N MET A 229 -13.56 18.16 -0.12
CA MET A 229 -13.71 18.74 1.23
C MET A 229 -15.04 19.50 1.39
N LYS A 230 -15.57 19.49 2.62
CA LYS A 230 -16.61 20.45 3.07
C LYS A 230 -15.99 21.84 3.27
N GLU A 231 -16.84 22.86 3.41
CA GLU A 231 -16.42 24.16 3.97
C GLU A 231 -16.12 24.01 5.48
N GLY A 232 -15.29 24.89 6.04
CA GLY A 232 -14.81 24.78 7.43
C GLY A 232 -13.90 23.58 7.73
N ALA A 233 -13.65 22.70 6.75
CA ALA A 233 -12.91 21.47 6.92
C ALA A 233 -11.41 21.69 7.19
N THR A 234 -10.81 20.72 7.88
CA THR A 234 -9.39 20.72 8.27
C THR A 234 -8.52 20.10 7.19
N LEU A 235 -7.38 20.73 6.89
CA LEU A 235 -6.31 20.16 6.07
C LEU A 235 -5.02 20.08 6.90
N VAL A 236 -4.41 18.91 6.95
CA VAL A 236 -3.06 18.70 7.50
C VAL A 236 -2.16 18.20 6.39
N THR A 237 -1.06 18.89 6.12
CA THR A 237 -0.14 18.51 5.04
C THR A 237 1.27 18.31 5.57
N LEU A 238 1.90 17.20 5.17
CA LEU A 238 3.30 16.92 5.44
C LEU A 238 4.15 17.49 4.31
N VAL A 239 4.74 18.65 4.55
CA VAL A 239 5.65 19.35 3.65
C VAL A 239 7.02 18.68 3.68
N LYS A 240 7.44 18.19 2.52
CA LYS A 240 8.71 17.52 2.29
C LYS A 240 9.59 18.38 1.40
N PRO A 241 10.55 19.16 1.94
CA PRO A 241 11.35 20.11 1.16
C PRO A 241 11.97 19.54 -0.11
N GLN A 242 12.42 18.28 -0.08
CA GLN A 242 13.00 17.60 -1.24
C GLN A 242 12.07 17.44 -2.45
N PHE A 243 10.75 17.55 -2.26
CA PHE A 243 9.76 17.50 -3.34
C PHE A 243 9.21 18.87 -3.72
N GLU A 244 9.53 19.91 -2.96
CA GLU A 244 8.97 21.26 -3.11
C GLU A 244 10.01 22.32 -3.51
N ALA A 245 11.26 22.10 -3.11
CA ALA A 245 12.41 22.94 -3.45
C ALA A 245 12.79 22.81 -4.93
N ARG A 246 13.57 23.78 -5.42
CA ARG A 246 14.12 23.71 -6.78
C ARG A 246 15.18 22.62 -6.85
N ARG A 247 15.37 22.03 -8.03
CA ARG A 247 16.41 20.99 -8.24
C ARG A 247 17.81 21.43 -7.80
N SER A 248 18.16 22.71 -7.98
CA SER A 248 19.45 23.27 -7.55
C SER A 248 19.63 23.39 -6.04
N GLN A 249 18.54 23.33 -5.27
CA GLN A 249 18.54 23.44 -3.80
C GLN A 249 18.52 22.06 -3.11
N VAL A 250 18.38 20.98 -3.88
CA VAL A 250 18.41 19.61 -3.36
C VAL A 250 19.83 19.09 -3.45
N GLY A 251 20.44 18.82 -2.30
CA GLY A 251 21.82 18.35 -2.21
C GLY A 251 21.99 16.87 -2.54
N SER A 252 23.22 16.39 -2.41
CA SER A 252 23.61 14.99 -2.60
C SER A 252 22.73 14.05 -1.77
N GLY A 253 22.23 12.99 -2.41
CA GLY A 253 21.34 12.01 -1.79
C GLY A 253 19.91 12.50 -1.58
N GLY A 254 19.45 13.54 -2.30
CA GLY A 254 18.06 13.99 -2.21
C GLY A 254 17.74 14.76 -0.93
N ILE A 255 18.76 15.26 -0.22
CA ILE A 255 18.60 15.89 1.10
C ILE A 255 18.66 17.40 0.98
N VAL A 256 17.63 18.08 1.50
CA VAL A 256 17.63 19.53 1.69
C VAL A 256 18.10 19.84 3.11
N ARG A 257 19.31 20.40 3.24
CA ARG A 257 19.94 20.70 4.54
C ARG A 257 19.83 22.16 4.96
N ASP A 258 19.69 23.07 4.00
CA ASP A 258 19.70 24.51 4.25
C ASP A 258 18.38 24.97 4.90
N PRO A 259 18.42 25.51 6.13
CA PRO A 259 17.23 26.03 6.81
C PRO A 259 16.54 27.16 6.05
N LEU A 260 17.26 27.97 5.26
CA LEU A 260 16.66 29.02 4.45
C LEU A 260 15.80 28.44 3.33
N VAL A 261 16.23 27.31 2.76
CA VAL A 261 15.41 26.57 1.77
C VAL A 261 14.19 25.96 2.44
N HIS A 262 14.31 25.45 3.67
CA HIS A 262 13.15 24.96 4.42
C HIS A 262 12.11 26.07 4.63
N GLN A 263 12.57 27.26 5.03
CA GLN A 263 11.70 28.43 5.20
C GLN A 263 11.06 28.86 3.87
N GLU A 264 11.83 28.98 2.78
CA GLU A 264 11.31 29.30 1.44
C GLU A 264 10.19 28.33 1.04
N VAL A 265 10.42 27.02 1.23
CA VAL A 265 9.44 25.98 0.93
C VAL A 265 8.18 26.13 1.77
N LEU A 266 8.31 26.31 3.10
CA LEU A 266 7.16 26.48 3.98
C LEU A 266 6.32 27.69 3.57
N GLU A 267 6.94 28.84 3.33
CA GLU A 267 6.24 30.06 2.90
C GLU A 267 5.56 29.87 1.55
N LYS A 268 6.23 29.21 0.59
CA LYS A 268 5.67 28.90 -0.73
C LYS A 268 4.43 28.01 -0.60
N ILE A 269 4.47 26.98 0.23
CA ILE A 269 3.34 26.06 0.41
C ILE A 269 2.20 26.72 1.17
N ILE A 270 2.48 27.46 2.24
CA ILE A 270 1.44 28.18 3.00
C ILE A 270 0.70 29.15 2.09
N LYS A 271 1.42 30.07 1.43
CA LYS A 271 0.81 31.05 0.51
C LYS A 271 0.10 30.37 -0.66
N GLY A 272 0.69 29.30 -1.19
CA GLY A 272 0.12 28.54 -2.29
C GLY A 272 -1.21 27.85 -1.93
N VAL A 273 -1.30 27.29 -0.73
CA VAL A 273 -2.52 26.65 -0.20
C VAL A 273 -3.58 27.71 0.15
N GLU A 274 -3.17 28.87 0.67
CA GLU A 274 -4.07 29.99 0.96
C GLU A 274 -4.80 30.50 -0.29
N ASN A 275 -4.15 30.48 -1.46
CA ASN A 275 -4.78 30.81 -2.74
C ASN A 275 -5.93 29.86 -3.14
N PHE A 276 -6.09 28.71 -2.47
CA PHE A 276 -7.20 27.78 -2.65
C PHE A 276 -8.33 27.98 -1.61
N GLY A 277 -8.33 29.08 -0.87
CA GLY A 277 -9.36 29.39 0.12
C GLY A 277 -9.13 28.72 1.47
N PHE A 278 -7.87 28.58 1.88
CA PHE A 278 -7.49 28.05 3.18
C PHE A 278 -6.80 29.12 4.02
N ARG A 279 -6.78 28.96 5.34
CA ARG A 279 -5.99 29.78 6.27
C ARG A 279 -5.10 28.90 7.12
N SER A 280 -3.80 29.20 7.13
CA SER A 280 -2.84 28.51 7.99
C SER A 280 -3.16 28.80 9.46
N GLN A 281 -3.17 27.75 10.28
CA GLN A 281 -3.35 27.82 11.73
C GLN A 281 -2.03 27.57 12.48
N GLY A 282 -0.96 27.22 11.76
CA GLY A 282 0.35 26.93 12.32
C GLY A 282 1.02 25.72 11.69
N TRP A 283 2.28 25.50 12.08
CA TRP A 283 3.06 24.36 11.64
C TRP A 283 4.02 23.88 12.73
N ILE A 284 4.48 22.64 12.60
CA ILE A 284 5.53 22.04 13.44
C ILE A 284 6.55 21.31 12.57
N GLU A 285 7.78 21.17 13.06
CA GLU A 285 8.70 20.17 12.53
C GLU A 285 8.20 18.77 12.90
N SER A 286 8.25 17.83 11.94
CA SER A 286 7.93 16.43 12.17
C SER A 286 8.86 15.83 13.24
N PRO A 287 8.34 15.08 14.23
CA PRO A 287 9.17 14.45 15.26
C PRO A 287 10.10 13.36 14.69
N LEU A 288 9.82 12.92 13.46
CA LEU A 288 10.59 11.92 12.74
C LEU A 288 11.15 12.52 11.46
N LYS A 289 12.43 12.25 11.20
CA LYS A 289 13.03 12.56 9.90
C LYS A 289 12.43 11.69 8.80
N GLY A 290 12.34 12.26 7.61
CA GLY A 290 11.95 11.58 6.39
C GLY A 290 12.95 10.53 5.94
N VAL A 291 12.65 9.89 4.81
CA VAL A 291 13.57 8.99 4.13
C VAL A 291 14.87 9.76 3.82
N GLU A 292 16.02 9.12 4.03
CA GLU A 292 17.37 9.69 3.88
C GLU A 292 17.72 10.83 4.87
N GLY A 293 16.88 11.07 5.88
CA GLY A 293 17.18 12.03 6.96
C GLY A 293 16.75 13.48 6.67
N ASN A 294 15.89 13.69 5.67
CA ASN A 294 15.25 14.98 5.42
C ASN A 294 14.43 15.45 6.62
N THR A 295 14.54 16.74 6.96
CA THR A 295 13.58 17.39 7.86
C THR A 295 12.28 17.63 7.10
N GLU A 296 11.16 17.32 7.74
CA GLU A 296 9.81 17.46 7.19
C GLU A 296 8.96 18.27 8.16
N PHE A 297 7.90 18.91 7.66
CA PHE A 297 7.07 19.81 8.46
C PHE A 297 5.59 19.47 8.30
N LEU A 298 4.82 19.52 9.38
CA LEU A 298 3.35 19.42 9.31
C LEU A 298 2.76 20.81 9.38
N VAL A 299 1.90 21.14 8.43
CA VAL A 299 1.18 22.43 8.39
C VAL A 299 -0.32 22.16 8.49
N TYR A 300 -0.98 22.91 9.35
CA TYR A 300 -2.42 22.81 9.61
C TYR A 300 -3.14 24.02 9.00
N PHE A 301 -4.19 23.75 8.26
CA PHE A 301 -5.06 24.75 7.66
C PHE A 301 -6.53 24.46 7.98
N ILE A 302 -7.31 25.54 8.00
CA ILE A 302 -8.77 25.49 7.94
C ILE A 302 -9.23 26.06 6.61
N ARG A 303 -10.13 25.36 5.93
CA ARG A 303 -10.79 25.89 4.74
C ARG A 303 -11.75 27.01 5.15
N SER A 304 -11.63 28.15 4.51
CA SER A 304 -12.55 29.27 4.71
C SER A 304 -13.96 28.90 4.24
N ASP A 305 -14.96 29.32 5.00
CA ASP A 305 -16.36 29.29 4.56
C ASP A 305 -16.51 30.27 3.39
N GLY A 306 -17.31 29.92 2.38
CA GLY A 306 -17.46 30.72 1.16
C GLY A 306 -18.10 32.11 1.36
N GLN A 307 -18.30 32.55 2.60
CA GLN A 307 -18.85 33.86 2.97
C GLN A 307 -17.72 34.87 3.13
N ASN A 308 -17.20 35.40 2.02
CA ASN A 308 -16.58 36.73 1.88
C ASN A 308 -16.13 36.92 0.41
N ALA A 309 -17.07 36.78 -0.50
CA ALA A 309 -16.94 37.22 -1.88
C ALA A 309 -18.18 38.05 -2.23
N GLU A 310 -18.30 39.19 -1.56
CA GLU A 310 -19.09 40.35 -2.03
C GLU A 310 -18.14 41.54 -2.18
#